data_AF-A0A8T3U4U8-F1
#
_entry.id   AF-A0A8T3U4U8-F1
#
_cell.length_a   1.000
_cell.length_b   1.000
_cell.length_c   1.000
_cell.angle_alpha   90.00
_cell.angle_beta   90.00
_cell.angle_gamma   90.00
#
_symmetry.space_group_name_H-M   'P 1'
#
loop_
_entity.id
_entity.type
_entity.pdbx_description
1 polymer ?
#
loop_
_entity_poly.entity_id
_entity_poly.type
_entity_poly.pdbx_seq_one_letter_code
_entity_poly.pdbx_strand_id
1 'polypeptide(L)'
;MKKLLDILYAPLYIAAEIVEIIKEKDKTTPTWLKLLTPVLAIGGLGIFAALSFVQAFVMTAWFGNPLPVLGFDQSPEQPIHFPHTIHAGVGDLIDSETGQPYISPSGDMRVNDDGSPMQGLGMDCTYCHKQVIERAWSGVPPVELCISCHKVIGDSDNEQLTNLRQKGLYEETKSPINWERVHRMPDHVRFNHAPHIWYLTENPNAIQNKPVDFETLPDGTVNASKVCSTCHGNVAGMEQVAQVQPLKMGQCVACHRANEASVGCETCHH
;
A
#
# COMPACT_ATOMS: atom_id res chain seq x y z
N MET A 1 -19.16 21.81 -56.72
CA MET A 1 -19.43 20.35 -56.68
C MET A 1 -18.27 19.51 -57.20
N LYS A 2 -17.75 19.69 -58.42
CA LYS A 2 -16.67 18.86 -58.99
C LYS A 2 -15.37 18.80 -58.14
N LYS A 3 -14.86 19.96 -57.70
CA LYS A 3 -13.71 20.04 -56.77
C LYS A 3 -13.91 19.36 -55.41
N LEU A 4 -15.16 19.19 -54.95
CA LEU A 4 -15.46 18.51 -53.69
C LEU A 4 -15.42 16.98 -53.87
N LEU A 5 -15.91 16.48 -55.01
CA LEU A 5 -15.80 15.07 -55.38
C LEU A 5 -14.33 14.64 -55.54
N ASP A 6 -13.50 15.44 -56.23
CA ASP A 6 -12.09 15.09 -56.43
C ASP A 6 -11.31 14.94 -55.11
N ILE A 7 -11.64 15.75 -54.10
CA ILE A 7 -11.04 15.65 -52.75
C ILE A 7 -11.56 14.41 -52.00
N LEU A 8 -12.83 14.06 -52.17
CA LEU A 8 -13.48 12.88 -51.57
C LEU A 8 -12.95 11.55 -52.15
N TYR A 9 -12.61 11.52 -53.44
CA TYR A 9 -12.14 10.32 -54.14
C TYR A 9 -10.61 10.24 -54.29
N ALA A 10 -9.86 11.32 -54.01
CA ALA A 10 -8.39 11.32 -53.98
C ALA A 10 -7.78 10.16 -53.17
N PRO A 11 -8.25 9.81 -51.95
CA PRO A 11 -7.67 8.68 -51.22
C PRO A 11 -7.90 7.33 -51.91
N LEU A 12 -8.99 7.18 -52.69
CA LEU A 12 -9.31 5.98 -53.46
C LEU A 12 -8.38 5.81 -54.67
N TYR A 13 -8.05 6.90 -55.37
CA TYR A 13 -7.08 6.88 -56.47
C TYR A 13 -5.66 6.59 -55.98
N ILE A 14 -5.26 7.21 -54.87
CA ILE A 14 -3.95 6.95 -54.24
C ILE A 14 -3.85 5.48 -53.80
N ALA A 15 -4.91 4.93 -53.22
CA ALA A 15 -4.94 3.52 -52.83
C ALA A 15 -4.81 2.58 -54.04
N ALA A 16 -5.49 2.87 -55.16
CA ALA A 16 -5.41 2.07 -56.37
C ALA A 16 -4.00 2.10 -57.00
N GLU A 17 -3.36 3.27 -57.03
CA GLU A 17 -2.01 3.46 -57.56
C GLU A 17 -0.96 2.74 -56.70
N ILE A 18 -1.12 2.79 -55.38
CA ILE A 18 -0.29 2.01 -54.43
C ILE A 18 -0.44 0.50 -54.68
N VAL A 19 -1.66 0.01 -54.93
CA VAL A 19 -1.92 -1.42 -55.22
C VAL A 19 -1.24 -1.87 -56.51
N GLU A 20 -1.27 -1.06 -57.57
CA GLU A 20 -0.57 -1.34 -58.83
C GLU A 20 0.95 -1.38 -58.62
N ILE A 21 1.52 -0.42 -57.89
CA ILE A 21 2.95 -0.37 -57.55
C ILE A 21 3.35 -1.63 -56.76
N ILE A 22 2.52 -2.07 -55.80
CA ILE A 22 2.78 -3.28 -55.03
C ILE A 22 2.75 -4.52 -55.94
N LYS A 23 1.79 -4.62 -56.85
CA LYS A 23 1.71 -5.75 -57.81
C LYS A 23 2.92 -5.82 -58.73
N GLU A 24 3.37 -4.68 -59.25
CA GLU A 24 4.52 -4.63 -60.17
C GLU A 24 5.83 -4.95 -59.45
N LYS A 25 5.97 -4.46 -58.21
CA LYS A 25 7.08 -4.81 -57.32
C LYS A 25 7.05 -6.30 -56.96
N ASP A 26 5.87 -6.88 -56.74
CA ASP A 26 5.73 -8.31 -56.45
C ASP A 26 6.20 -9.20 -57.61
N LYS A 27 5.98 -8.81 -58.87
CA LYS A 27 6.48 -9.57 -60.04
C LYS A 27 8.00 -9.63 -60.15
N THR A 28 8.68 -8.56 -59.71
CA THR A 28 10.14 -8.41 -59.83
C THR A 28 10.90 -8.88 -58.59
N THR A 29 10.19 -9.17 -57.50
CA THR A 29 10.79 -9.56 -56.23
C THR A 29 11.07 -11.07 -56.19
N PRO A 30 12.31 -11.52 -55.95
CA PRO A 30 12.63 -12.95 -55.87
C PRO A 30 11.94 -13.62 -54.67
N THR A 31 11.54 -14.89 -54.85
CA THR A 31 10.69 -15.63 -53.89
C THR A 31 11.25 -15.70 -52.48
N TRP A 32 12.58 -15.79 -52.33
CA TRP A 32 13.24 -15.80 -51.03
C TRP A 32 13.05 -14.48 -50.26
N LEU A 33 13.01 -13.34 -50.96
CA LEU A 33 12.81 -12.02 -50.36
C LEU A 33 11.36 -11.82 -49.93
N LYS A 34 10.40 -12.35 -50.70
CA LYS A 34 8.96 -12.36 -50.34
C LYS A 34 8.68 -13.12 -49.04
N LEU A 35 9.45 -14.17 -48.76
CA LEU A 35 9.38 -14.95 -47.52
C LEU A 35 10.16 -14.28 -46.38
N LEU A 36 11.32 -13.68 -46.67
CA LEU A 36 12.17 -13.02 -45.67
C LEU A 36 11.52 -11.77 -45.07
N THR A 37 10.88 -10.94 -45.90
CA THR A 37 10.33 -9.64 -45.48
C THR A 37 9.28 -9.75 -44.35
N PRO A 38 8.25 -10.62 -44.44
CA PRO A 38 7.30 -10.79 -43.33
C PRO A 38 7.96 -11.42 -42.10
N VAL A 39 8.93 -12.32 -42.26
CA VAL A 39 9.67 -12.90 -41.13
C VAL A 39 10.48 -11.84 -40.37
N LEU A 40 11.17 -10.96 -41.08
CA LEU A 40 11.90 -9.84 -40.49
C LEU A 40 10.96 -8.79 -39.89
N ALA A 41 9.81 -8.53 -40.52
CA ALA A 41 8.82 -7.59 -39.99
C ALA A 41 8.18 -8.11 -38.69
N ILE A 42 7.78 -9.39 -38.65
CA ILE A 42 7.24 -10.04 -37.45
C ILE A 42 8.32 -10.13 -36.36
N GLY A 43 9.54 -10.53 -36.72
CA GLY A 43 10.67 -10.58 -35.79
C GLY A 43 11.01 -9.19 -35.22
N GLY A 44 11.03 -8.16 -36.08
CA GLY A 44 11.27 -6.78 -35.68
C GLY A 44 10.18 -6.22 -34.76
N LEU A 45 8.90 -6.50 -35.05
CA LEU A 45 7.78 -6.15 -34.17
C LEU A 45 7.87 -6.86 -32.82
N GLY A 46 8.25 -8.14 -32.80
CA GLY A 46 8.45 -8.89 -31.55
C GLY A 46 9.57 -8.31 -30.69
N ILE A 47 10.72 -7.97 -31.31
CA ILE A 47 11.83 -7.31 -30.61
C ILE A 47 11.41 -5.93 -30.10
N PHE A 48 10.70 -5.14 -30.91
CA PHE A 48 10.23 -3.83 -30.50
C PHE A 48 9.24 -3.90 -29.33
N ALA A 49 8.32 -4.87 -29.34
CA ALA A 49 7.39 -5.11 -28.25
C ALA A 49 8.13 -5.52 -26.97
N ALA A 50 9.11 -6.42 -27.07
CA ALA A 50 9.93 -6.84 -25.94
C ALA A 50 10.75 -5.67 -25.36
N LEU A 51 11.41 -4.88 -26.21
CA LEU A 51 12.15 -3.69 -25.79
C LEU A 51 11.23 -2.64 -25.16
N SER A 52 10.04 -2.42 -25.72
CA SER A 52 9.05 -1.50 -25.15
C SER A 52 8.55 -1.98 -23.79
N PHE A 53 8.36 -3.28 -23.60
CA PHE A 53 7.99 -3.87 -22.31
C PHE A 53 9.11 -3.69 -21.27
N VAL A 54 10.37 -3.96 -21.65
CA VAL A 54 11.54 -3.74 -20.78
C VAL A 54 11.70 -2.26 -20.45
N GLN A 55 11.56 -1.37 -21.44
CA GLN A 55 11.61 0.08 -21.25
C GLN A 55 10.51 0.53 -20.28
N ALA A 56 9.27 0.06 -20.47
CA ALA A 56 8.17 0.37 -19.57
C ALA A 56 8.47 -0.12 -18.15
N PHE A 57 8.93 -1.36 -17.98
CA PHE A 57 9.33 -1.93 -16.70
C PHE A 57 10.42 -1.10 -16.01
N VAL A 58 11.50 -0.76 -16.73
CA VAL A 58 12.60 0.06 -16.21
C VAL A 58 12.11 1.45 -15.83
N MET A 59 11.28 2.08 -16.67
CA MET A 59 10.70 3.39 -16.35
C MET A 59 9.79 3.32 -15.12
N THR A 60 8.89 2.34 -15.03
CA THR A 60 8.04 2.15 -13.85
C THR A 60 8.84 1.86 -12.58
N ALA A 61 9.90 1.07 -12.68
CA ALA A 61 10.81 0.79 -11.58
C ALA A 61 11.59 2.04 -11.16
N TRP A 62 12.07 2.85 -12.11
CA TRP A 62 12.83 4.07 -11.85
C TRP A 62 11.96 5.19 -11.25
N PHE A 63 10.71 5.29 -11.69
CA PHE A 63 9.73 6.20 -11.10
C PHE A 63 9.03 5.64 -9.86
N GLY A 64 9.41 4.43 -9.43
CA GLY A 64 8.99 3.85 -8.15
C GLY A 64 7.51 3.49 -8.06
N ASN A 65 6.84 3.30 -9.19
CA ASN A 65 5.49 2.74 -9.27
C ASN A 65 5.64 1.29 -9.75
N PRO A 66 5.94 0.32 -8.85
CA PRO A 66 6.02 -1.08 -9.25
C PRO A 66 4.70 -1.48 -9.90
N LEU A 67 4.76 -2.31 -10.95
CA LEU A 67 3.54 -2.85 -11.56
C LEU A 67 2.78 -3.65 -10.48
N PRO A 68 1.53 -3.29 -10.15
CA PRO A 68 0.77 -3.94 -9.07
C PRO A 68 0.59 -5.45 -9.25
N VAL A 69 0.72 -5.93 -10.50
CA VAL A 69 0.65 -7.33 -10.90
C VAL A 69 1.76 -8.22 -10.31
N LEU A 70 2.89 -7.65 -9.86
CA LEU A 70 4.04 -8.42 -9.41
C LEU A 70 4.08 -8.66 -7.88
N GLY A 71 3.00 -8.34 -7.16
CA GLY A 71 2.88 -8.65 -5.72
C GLY A 71 3.78 -7.80 -4.81
N PHE A 72 4.41 -6.75 -5.33
CA PHE A 72 5.24 -5.83 -4.53
C PHE A 72 4.44 -4.94 -3.56
N ASP A 73 3.11 -4.94 -3.68
CA ASP A 73 2.20 -4.17 -2.84
C ASP A 73 1.56 -5.02 -1.73
N GLN A 74 1.95 -6.30 -1.61
CA GLN A 74 1.40 -7.20 -0.59
C GLN A 74 2.14 -7.08 0.73
N SER A 75 1.37 -7.05 1.82
CA SER A 75 1.91 -7.01 3.17
C SER A 75 2.60 -8.33 3.49
N PRO A 76 3.79 -8.34 4.11
CA PRO A 76 4.46 -9.57 4.48
C PRO A 76 3.59 -10.37 5.45
N GLU A 77 3.60 -11.69 5.29
CA GLU A 77 2.99 -12.61 6.23
C GLU A 77 3.62 -12.42 7.61
N GLN A 78 2.77 -12.37 8.64
CA GLN A 78 3.20 -12.11 10.01
C GLN A 78 3.31 -13.44 10.78
N PRO A 79 4.21 -13.54 11.79
CA PRO A 79 4.34 -14.77 12.59
C PRO A 79 3.08 -15.16 13.37
N ILE A 80 2.27 -14.16 13.72
CA ILE A 80 0.96 -14.31 14.37
C ILE A 80 0.03 -13.28 13.72
N HIS A 81 -1.20 -13.69 13.44
CA HIS A 81 -2.21 -12.78 12.90
C HIS A 81 -2.65 -11.76 13.96
N PHE A 82 -2.47 -10.47 13.68
CA PHE A 82 -2.82 -9.38 14.60
C PHE A 82 -3.80 -8.38 13.95
N PRO A 83 -5.11 -8.56 14.15
CA PRO A 83 -6.14 -7.72 13.57
C PRO A 83 -6.23 -6.37 14.30
N HIS A 84 -5.88 -5.25 13.65
CA HIS A 84 -6.08 -3.93 14.26
C HIS A 84 -7.57 -3.54 14.31
N THR A 85 -8.41 -4.17 13.49
CA THR A 85 -9.88 -4.07 13.49
C THR A 85 -10.49 -4.32 14.87
N ILE A 86 -10.06 -5.39 15.56
CA ILE A 86 -10.58 -5.72 16.90
C ILE A 86 -9.97 -4.83 17.98
N HIS A 87 -8.71 -4.45 17.81
CA HIS A 87 -7.97 -3.78 18.86
C HIS A 87 -8.18 -2.26 18.85
N ALA A 88 -8.01 -1.62 17.70
CA ALA A 88 -8.08 -0.17 17.51
C ALA A 88 -9.33 0.27 16.72
N GLY A 89 -10.00 -0.65 16.01
CA GLY A 89 -11.25 -0.38 15.33
C GLY A 89 -12.39 -0.05 16.29
N VAL A 90 -13.43 0.61 15.77
CA VAL A 90 -14.63 1.01 16.50
C VAL A 90 -15.87 0.49 15.79
N GLY A 91 -16.89 0.12 16.56
CA GLY A 91 -18.16 -0.39 16.03
C GLY A 91 -18.16 -1.90 15.80
N ASP A 92 -19.26 -2.39 15.23
CA ASP A 92 -19.46 -3.81 14.94
C ASP A 92 -18.53 -4.25 13.81
N LEU A 93 -17.85 -5.39 14.01
CA LEU A 93 -16.99 -6.02 13.02
C LEU A 93 -17.85 -6.80 12.03
N ILE A 94 -18.48 -6.06 11.13
CA ILE A 94 -19.30 -6.59 10.05
C ILE A 94 -18.62 -6.39 8.71
N ASP A 95 -18.87 -7.31 7.79
CA ASP A 95 -18.54 -7.15 6.39
C ASP A 95 -19.44 -6.06 5.77
N SER A 96 -18.83 -5.10 5.09
CA SER A 96 -19.52 -3.91 4.58
C SER A 96 -20.44 -4.20 3.39
N GLU A 97 -20.24 -5.34 2.70
CA GLU A 97 -21.05 -5.73 1.54
C GLU A 97 -22.24 -6.60 1.95
N THR A 98 -22.03 -7.53 2.89
CA THR A 98 -23.01 -8.54 3.29
C THR A 98 -23.76 -8.18 4.57
N GLY A 99 -23.22 -7.27 5.39
CA GLY A 99 -23.75 -6.93 6.72
C GLY A 99 -23.69 -8.08 7.72
N GLN A 100 -22.96 -9.17 7.39
CA GLN A 100 -22.74 -10.32 8.27
C GLN A 100 -21.49 -10.11 9.14
N PRO A 101 -21.32 -10.88 10.22
CA PRO A 101 -20.07 -10.85 10.99
C PRO A 101 -18.86 -11.05 10.08
N TYR A 102 -17.84 -10.23 10.29
CA TYR A 102 -16.61 -10.29 9.49
C TYR A 102 -15.92 -11.65 9.66
N ILE A 103 -15.41 -12.18 8.56
CA ILE A 103 -14.62 -13.41 8.52
C ILE A 103 -13.19 -13.03 8.14
N SER A 104 -12.22 -13.40 8.98
CA SER A 104 -10.81 -13.13 8.70
C SER A 104 -10.31 -13.91 7.48
N PRO A 105 -9.17 -13.52 6.88
CA PRO A 105 -8.51 -14.32 5.84
C PRO A 105 -8.14 -15.74 6.30
N SER A 106 -7.97 -15.96 7.60
CA SER A 106 -7.76 -17.28 8.20
C SER A 106 -9.04 -18.11 8.38
N GLY A 107 -10.21 -17.56 8.06
CA GLY A 107 -11.50 -18.22 8.22
C GLY A 107 -12.13 -18.05 9.60
N ASP A 108 -11.53 -17.25 10.49
CA ASP A 108 -12.04 -16.99 11.83
C ASP A 108 -13.19 -15.99 11.77
N MET A 109 -14.36 -16.39 12.28
CA MET A 109 -15.52 -15.51 12.37
C MET A 109 -15.40 -14.60 13.59
N ARG A 110 -15.56 -13.28 13.41
CA ARG A 110 -15.49 -12.30 14.49
C ARG A 110 -16.84 -12.18 15.19
N VAL A 111 -17.22 -13.22 15.93
CA VAL A 111 -18.46 -13.27 16.72
C VAL A 111 -18.20 -13.53 18.19
N ASN A 112 -19.02 -12.95 19.07
CA ASN A 112 -19.02 -13.28 20.49
C ASN A 112 -19.60 -14.69 20.70
N ASP A 113 -19.48 -15.21 21.93
CA ASP A 113 -19.99 -16.55 22.30
C ASP A 113 -21.52 -16.72 22.05
N ASP A 114 -22.27 -15.61 22.03
CA ASP A 114 -23.70 -15.58 21.75
C ASP A 114 -24.04 -15.49 20.24
N GLY A 115 -23.03 -15.46 19.37
CA GLY A 115 -23.16 -15.34 17.92
C GLY A 115 -23.36 -13.91 17.40
N SER A 116 -23.40 -12.90 18.26
CA SER A 116 -23.43 -11.49 17.84
C SER A 116 -22.08 -11.05 17.25
N PRO A 117 -22.04 -10.07 16.32
CA PRO A 117 -20.78 -9.53 15.82
C PRO A 117 -19.90 -9.01 16.98
N MET A 118 -18.61 -9.35 16.94
CA MET A 118 -17.64 -8.72 17.84
C MET A 118 -17.59 -7.22 17.57
N GLN A 119 -17.29 -6.44 18.60
CA GLN A 119 -17.04 -5.02 18.47
C GLN A 119 -15.55 -4.71 18.62
N GLY A 120 -15.08 -3.75 17.83
CA GLY A 120 -13.74 -3.20 18.02
C GLY A 120 -13.63 -2.48 19.37
N LEU A 121 -12.52 -2.69 20.07
CA LEU A 121 -12.28 -2.13 21.41
C LEU A 121 -11.99 -0.63 21.41
N GLY A 122 -11.67 -0.04 20.25
CA GLY A 122 -11.31 1.37 20.13
C GLY A 122 -10.07 1.78 20.93
N MET A 123 -9.12 0.86 21.14
CA MET A 123 -7.93 1.17 21.93
C MET A 123 -7.10 2.28 21.27
N ASP A 124 -6.66 3.22 22.10
CA ASP A 124 -5.79 4.30 21.68
C ASP A 124 -4.48 3.76 21.09
N CYS A 125 -4.06 4.25 19.92
CA CYS A 125 -2.86 3.77 19.24
C CYS A 125 -1.60 3.87 20.13
N THR A 126 -1.52 4.93 20.94
CA THR A 126 -0.38 5.18 21.84
C THR A 126 -0.37 4.25 23.04
N TYR A 127 -1.46 3.53 23.33
CA TYR A 127 -1.48 2.50 24.37
C TYR A 127 -0.50 1.36 24.05
N CYS A 128 -0.45 0.92 22.80
CA CYS A 128 0.51 -0.10 22.35
C CYS A 128 1.83 0.54 21.87
N HIS A 129 1.72 1.61 21.08
CA HIS A 129 2.84 2.29 20.45
C HIS A 129 3.39 3.46 21.28
N LYS A 130 3.64 3.21 22.56
CA LYS A 130 3.92 4.24 23.58
C LYS A 130 5.09 5.16 23.26
N GLN A 131 6.07 4.68 22.52
CA GLN A 131 7.32 5.41 22.29
C GLN A 131 7.21 6.44 21.16
N VAL A 132 6.12 6.41 20.40
CA VAL A 132 5.93 7.24 19.20
C VAL A 132 6.01 8.74 19.48
N ILE A 133 5.63 9.16 20.69
CA ILE A 133 5.62 10.58 21.09
C ILE A 133 6.98 11.09 21.58
N GLU A 134 7.89 10.20 22.03
CA GLU A 134 9.16 10.61 22.65
C GLU A 134 10.40 10.21 21.83
N ARG A 135 10.27 9.21 20.94
CA ARG A 135 11.41 8.59 20.26
C ARG A 135 11.32 8.69 18.75
N ALA A 136 12.44 8.41 18.09
CA ALA A 136 12.51 8.34 16.64
C ALA A 136 11.71 7.18 16.04
N TRP A 137 11.34 6.20 16.84
CA TRP A 137 10.65 4.99 16.43
C TRP A 137 9.45 4.75 17.33
N SER A 138 8.35 4.27 16.74
CA SER A 138 7.11 3.91 17.43
C SER A 138 7.25 2.62 18.24
N GLY A 139 7.98 1.65 17.68
CA GLY A 139 8.18 0.32 18.26
C GLY A 139 6.98 -0.60 18.10
N VAL A 140 7.25 -1.90 18.23
CA VAL A 140 6.21 -2.91 18.37
C VAL A 140 6.10 -3.25 19.86
N PRO A 141 4.88 -3.34 20.44
CA PRO A 141 4.73 -3.65 21.85
C PRO A 141 5.37 -5.01 22.21
N PRO A 142 5.89 -5.14 23.44
CA PRO A 142 6.42 -6.41 23.93
C PRO A 142 5.29 -7.43 24.13
N VAL A 143 5.64 -8.72 24.08
CA VAL A 143 4.67 -9.83 24.23
C VAL A 143 3.93 -9.76 25.56
N GLU A 144 4.60 -9.29 26.62
CA GLU A 144 4.02 -9.09 27.95
C GLU A 144 2.80 -8.15 27.94
N LEU A 145 2.78 -7.13 27.08
CA LEU A 145 1.63 -6.24 26.96
C LEU A 145 0.41 -7.02 26.44
N CYS A 146 0.61 -7.86 25.42
CA CYS A 146 -0.45 -8.67 24.84
C CYS A 146 -1.02 -9.67 25.86
N ILE A 147 -0.14 -10.31 26.64
CA ILE A 147 -0.52 -11.31 27.64
C ILE A 147 -1.23 -10.71 28.86
N SER A 148 -1.05 -9.43 29.15
CA SER A 148 -1.78 -8.76 30.24
C SER A 148 -3.30 -8.95 30.14
N CYS A 149 -3.82 -9.02 28.91
CA CYS A 149 -5.22 -9.30 28.58
C CYS A 149 -5.42 -10.75 28.09
N HIS A 150 -4.63 -11.22 27.12
CA HIS A 150 -4.86 -12.51 26.46
C HIS A 150 -4.56 -13.75 27.31
N LYS A 151 -4.11 -13.57 28.56
CA LYS A 151 -4.15 -14.63 29.57
C LYS A 151 -5.56 -15.10 29.94
N VAL A 152 -6.58 -14.25 29.71
CA VAL A 152 -7.99 -14.56 29.97
C VAL A 152 -8.93 -14.18 28.82
N ILE A 153 -8.52 -13.25 27.94
CA ILE A 153 -9.35 -12.77 26.82
C ILE A 153 -9.06 -13.55 25.54
N GLY A 154 -10.15 -13.84 24.81
CA GLY A 154 -10.14 -14.48 23.50
C GLY A 154 -10.26 -16.00 23.60
N ASP A 155 -10.74 -16.60 22.52
CA ASP A 155 -11.04 -18.03 22.43
C ASP A 155 -9.84 -18.90 22.86
N SER A 156 -10.11 -19.96 23.62
CA SER A 156 -9.11 -20.96 24.01
C SER A 156 -8.66 -21.80 22.82
N ASP A 157 -9.53 -21.99 21.83
CA ASP A 157 -9.32 -22.90 20.72
C ASP A 157 -8.65 -22.20 19.52
N ASN A 158 -8.49 -20.87 19.59
CA ASN A 158 -7.80 -20.12 18.56
C ASN A 158 -6.28 -20.40 18.58
N GLU A 159 -5.76 -20.91 17.47
CA GLU A 159 -4.35 -21.27 17.31
C GLU A 159 -3.41 -20.07 17.47
N GLN A 160 -3.78 -18.90 16.95
CA GLN A 160 -2.99 -17.68 17.00
C GLN A 160 -2.83 -17.19 18.45
N LEU A 161 -3.91 -17.20 19.23
CA LEU A 161 -3.88 -16.87 20.66
C LEU A 161 -3.15 -17.92 21.48
N THR A 162 -3.25 -19.19 21.11
CA THR A 162 -2.49 -20.27 21.74
C THR A 162 -0.98 -20.06 21.57
N ASN A 163 -0.53 -19.73 20.36
CA ASN A 163 0.88 -19.41 20.08
C ASN A 163 1.33 -18.16 20.87
N LEU A 164 0.51 -17.10 20.91
CA LEU A 164 0.79 -15.92 21.72
C LEU A 164 0.96 -16.27 23.21
N ARG A 165 0.02 -17.04 23.78
CA ARG A 165 0.04 -17.49 25.17
C ARG A 165 1.30 -18.30 25.48
N GLN A 166 1.68 -19.23 24.61
CA GLN A 166 2.93 -19.98 24.73
C GLN A 166 4.13 -19.02 24.85
N LYS A 167 4.25 -18.06 23.93
CA LYS A 167 5.38 -17.13 23.87
C LYS A 167 5.50 -16.15 25.02
N GLY A 168 4.43 -15.91 25.80
CA GLY A 168 4.44 -14.86 26.82
C GLY A 168 3.99 -15.26 28.23
N LEU A 169 3.38 -16.43 28.44
CA LEU A 169 2.96 -16.90 29.77
C LEU A 169 3.94 -17.86 30.43
N TYR A 170 4.57 -18.75 29.66
CA TYR A 170 5.35 -19.86 30.21
C TYR A 170 6.84 -19.59 30.05
N GLU A 171 7.60 -19.71 31.14
CA GLU A 171 9.02 -19.36 31.17
C GLU A 171 9.85 -20.20 30.18
N GLU A 172 9.53 -21.49 30.06
CA GLU A 172 10.20 -22.43 29.16
C GLU A 172 10.03 -22.14 27.66
N THR A 173 8.95 -21.46 27.28
CA THR A 173 8.63 -21.14 25.87
C THR A 173 8.63 -19.63 25.59
N LYS A 174 8.96 -18.84 26.61
CA LYS A 174 9.02 -17.38 26.54
C LYS A 174 9.98 -16.95 25.44
N SER A 175 9.45 -16.28 24.42
CA SER A 175 10.24 -15.81 23.29
C SER A 175 9.63 -14.56 22.66
N PRO A 176 10.45 -13.65 22.13
CA PRO A 176 9.93 -12.51 21.38
C PRO A 176 9.21 -12.98 20.11
N ILE A 177 8.28 -12.16 19.64
CA ILE A 177 7.69 -12.32 18.30
C ILE A 177 8.55 -11.55 17.30
N ASN A 178 9.07 -12.26 16.30
CA ASN A 178 9.91 -11.69 15.25
C ASN A 178 9.04 -11.11 14.13
N TRP A 179 8.45 -9.95 14.40
CA TRP A 179 7.55 -9.27 13.45
C TRP A 179 8.23 -8.89 12.13
N GLU A 180 7.52 -9.07 11.03
CA GLU A 180 7.98 -8.63 9.72
C GLU A 180 7.60 -7.18 9.47
N ARG A 181 8.60 -6.32 9.33
CA ARG A 181 8.41 -4.88 9.18
C ARG A 181 7.77 -4.55 7.83
N VAL A 182 6.54 -4.02 7.88
CA VAL A 182 5.77 -3.53 6.73
C VAL A 182 6.36 -2.23 6.16
N HIS A 183 6.51 -1.20 6.99
CA HIS A 183 6.99 0.11 6.55
C HIS A 183 8.51 0.18 6.63
N ARG A 184 9.18 0.32 5.47
CA ARG A 184 10.65 0.43 5.38
C ARG A 184 11.06 1.71 4.66
N MET A 185 12.10 2.35 5.18
CA MET A 185 12.81 3.44 4.51
C MET A 185 14.27 3.03 4.33
N PRO A 186 14.98 3.58 3.34
CA PRO A 186 16.41 3.31 3.15
C PRO A 186 17.24 3.71 4.38
N ASP A 187 18.33 2.99 4.66
CA ASP A 187 19.15 3.20 5.87
C ASP A 187 19.82 4.59 5.95
N HIS A 188 20.00 5.27 4.82
CA HIS A 188 20.51 6.63 4.74
C HIS A 188 19.42 7.70 4.99
N VAL A 189 18.20 7.29 5.33
CA VAL A 189 17.09 8.17 5.70
C VAL A 189 16.83 8.04 7.19
N ARG A 190 16.88 9.17 7.90
CA ARG A 190 16.50 9.30 9.29
C ARG A 190 15.12 9.93 9.39
N PHE A 191 14.17 9.14 9.87
CA PHE A 191 12.86 9.62 10.28
C PHE A 191 12.73 9.57 11.80
N ASN A 192 12.23 10.62 12.43
CA ASN A 192 12.00 10.67 13.87
C ASN A 192 10.52 10.92 14.16
N HIS A 193 9.81 9.96 14.77
CA HIS A 193 8.37 10.09 15.02
C HIS A 193 8.02 11.28 15.93
N ALA A 194 8.68 11.42 17.08
CA ALA A 194 8.35 12.42 18.09
C ALA A 194 8.08 13.85 17.56
N PRO A 195 8.98 14.50 16.79
CA PRO A 195 8.73 15.84 16.27
C PRO A 195 7.56 15.90 15.28
N HIS A 196 7.32 14.84 14.49
CA HIS A 196 6.19 14.80 13.57
C HIS A 196 4.86 14.65 14.32
N ILE A 197 4.82 13.80 15.35
CA ILE A 197 3.62 13.65 16.18
C ILE A 197 3.32 14.97 16.90
N TRP A 198 4.32 15.58 17.55
CA TRP A 198 4.17 16.85 18.25
C TRP A 198 3.65 17.96 17.32
N TYR A 199 4.28 18.12 16.14
CA TYR A 199 3.83 19.11 15.15
C TYR A 199 2.37 18.89 14.74
N LEU A 200 1.98 17.65 14.43
CA LEU A 200 0.61 17.35 14.00
C LEU A 200 -0.41 17.53 15.15
N THR A 201 -0.04 17.23 16.39
CA THR A 201 -0.93 17.45 17.55
C THR A 201 -1.21 18.92 17.79
N GLU A 202 -0.25 19.80 17.50
CA GLU A 202 -0.41 21.25 17.63
C GLU A 202 -1.01 21.91 16.39
N ASN A 203 -1.01 21.22 15.23
CA ASN A 203 -1.49 21.75 13.97
C ASN A 203 -2.55 20.85 13.33
N PRO A 204 -3.80 20.84 13.85
CA PRO A 204 -4.87 19.95 13.35
C PRO A 204 -5.24 20.14 11.87
N ASN A 205 -4.88 21.28 11.29
CA ASN A 205 -5.09 21.58 9.87
C ASN A 205 -4.09 20.85 8.95
N ALA A 206 -2.92 20.45 9.47
CA ALA A 206 -1.90 19.72 8.74
C ALA A 206 -2.20 18.21 8.65
N ILE A 207 -3.12 17.71 9.48
CA ILE A 207 -3.49 16.29 9.55
C ILE A 207 -4.29 15.90 8.31
N GLN A 208 -3.80 14.87 7.61
CA GLN A 208 -4.47 14.27 6.45
C GLN A 208 -5.17 12.98 6.88
N ASN A 209 -6.20 12.57 6.14
CA ASN A 209 -6.95 11.33 6.41
C ASN A 209 -7.46 11.24 7.86
N LYS A 210 -8.08 12.31 8.36
CA LYS A 210 -8.61 12.38 9.73
C LYS A 210 -9.53 11.17 10.02
N PRO A 211 -9.36 10.50 11.17
CA PRO A 211 -10.24 9.39 11.56
C PRO A 211 -11.68 9.87 11.74
N VAL A 212 -12.63 8.93 11.76
CA VAL A 212 -14.07 9.24 11.86
C VAL A 212 -14.41 9.97 13.16
N ASP A 213 -13.72 9.66 14.24
CA ASP A 213 -13.86 10.25 15.57
C ASP A 213 -12.81 11.36 15.83
N PHE A 214 -12.42 12.07 14.78
CA PHE A 214 -11.48 13.18 14.89
C PHE A 214 -12.13 14.37 15.60
N GLU A 215 -11.59 14.72 16.77
CA GLU A 215 -12.04 15.85 17.56
C GLU A 215 -10.84 16.67 18.07
N THR A 216 -11.00 17.99 18.08
CA THR A 216 -10.03 18.93 18.66
C THR A 216 -10.32 19.16 20.13
N LEU A 217 -9.27 19.22 20.94
CA LEU A 217 -9.32 19.56 22.35
C LEU A 217 -9.67 21.05 22.54
N PRO A 218 -10.13 21.47 23.75
CA PRO A 218 -10.52 22.86 24.01
C PRO A 218 -9.41 23.90 23.82
N ASP A 219 -8.15 23.47 23.91
CA ASP A 219 -6.96 24.30 23.67
C ASP A 219 -6.57 24.41 22.19
N GLY A 220 -7.35 23.77 21.30
CA GLY A 220 -7.11 23.73 19.87
C GLY A 220 -6.15 22.64 19.40
N THR A 221 -5.62 21.80 20.30
CA THR A 221 -4.75 20.67 19.95
C THR A 221 -5.55 19.38 19.65
N VAL A 222 -4.89 18.29 19.28
CA VAL A 222 -5.51 16.95 19.17
C VAL A 222 -4.70 15.91 19.92
N ASN A 223 -5.34 14.82 20.33
CA ASN A 223 -4.65 13.68 20.91
C ASN A 223 -3.69 13.04 19.89
N ALA A 224 -2.51 12.60 20.33
CA ALA A 224 -1.49 11.95 19.52
C ALA A 224 -2.00 10.73 18.74
N SER A 225 -2.98 9.97 19.25
CA SER A 225 -3.56 8.85 18.48
C SER A 225 -4.33 9.28 17.24
N LYS A 226 -4.78 10.54 17.16
CA LYS A 226 -5.58 11.07 16.06
C LYS A 226 -4.75 11.56 14.87
N VAL A 227 -3.42 11.53 14.96
CA VAL A 227 -2.53 12.03 13.89
C VAL A 227 -1.95 10.94 12.99
N CYS A 228 -2.01 9.67 13.43
CA CYS A 228 -1.29 8.56 12.80
C CYS A 228 -1.74 8.29 11.36
N SER A 229 -3.04 8.48 11.07
CA SER A 229 -3.65 8.21 9.76
C SER A 229 -3.13 9.12 8.65
N THR A 230 -2.51 10.26 9.01
CA THR A 230 -1.79 11.14 8.07
C THR A 230 -0.76 10.35 7.25
N CYS A 231 -0.05 9.42 7.88
CA CYS A 231 1.01 8.63 7.24
C CYS A 231 0.62 7.16 7.03
N HIS A 232 -0.15 6.58 7.94
CA HIS A 232 -0.46 5.14 7.92
C HIS A 232 -1.88 4.81 7.44
N GLY A 233 -2.71 5.81 7.09
CA GLY A 233 -4.10 5.62 6.69
C GLY A 233 -4.96 5.04 7.82
N ASN A 234 -6.07 4.37 7.44
CA ASN A 234 -7.00 3.80 8.41
C ASN A 234 -6.51 2.46 8.98
N VAL A 235 -5.47 2.49 9.81
CA VAL A 235 -4.93 1.28 10.47
C VAL A 235 -5.97 0.60 11.35
N ALA A 236 -6.86 1.37 11.98
CA ALA A 236 -7.95 0.84 12.80
C ALA A 236 -8.92 -0.05 12.00
N GLY A 237 -8.99 0.12 10.67
CA GLY A 237 -9.75 -0.73 9.76
C GLY A 237 -8.94 -1.83 9.07
N MET A 238 -7.66 -2.04 9.45
CA MET A 238 -6.79 -3.02 8.80
C MET A 238 -6.78 -4.34 9.56
N GLU A 239 -7.23 -5.41 8.90
CA GLU A 239 -7.06 -6.78 9.42
C GLU A 239 -5.58 -7.17 9.40
N GLN A 240 -4.90 -6.89 8.29
CA GLN A 240 -3.45 -6.97 8.16
C GLN A 240 -2.92 -5.60 7.76
N VAL A 241 -1.90 -5.12 8.48
CA VAL A 241 -1.32 -3.80 8.21
C VAL A 241 -0.66 -3.80 6.84
N ALA A 242 -1.06 -2.85 6.01
CA ALA A 242 -0.49 -2.62 4.68
C ALA A 242 0.11 -1.22 4.57
N GLN A 243 1.08 -1.09 3.66
CA GLN A 243 1.65 0.21 3.34
C GLN A 243 0.72 0.95 2.38
N VAL A 244 0.01 1.96 2.89
CA VAL A 244 -0.89 2.80 2.10
C VAL A 244 -0.20 4.00 1.46
N GLN A 245 0.86 4.51 2.09
CA GLN A 245 1.62 5.65 1.59
C GLN A 245 2.97 5.17 1.04
N PRO A 246 3.46 5.72 -0.07
CA PRO A 246 4.69 5.24 -0.70
C PRO A 246 5.97 5.56 0.09
N LEU A 247 5.92 6.50 1.06
CA LEU A 247 7.03 6.90 1.94
C LEU A 247 8.30 7.27 1.15
N LYS A 248 8.12 7.99 0.04
CA LYS A 248 9.22 8.46 -0.82
C LYS A 248 9.57 9.91 -0.51
N MET A 249 10.79 10.30 -0.87
CA MET A 249 11.30 11.67 -0.69
C MET A 249 10.32 12.74 -1.17
N GLY A 250 9.68 12.55 -2.33
CA GLY A 250 8.72 13.51 -2.87
C GLY A 250 7.53 13.80 -1.95
N GLN A 251 7.03 12.77 -1.26
CA GLN A 251 5.94 12.92 -0.29
C GLN A 251 6.38 13.70 0.95
N CYS A 252 7.55 13.36 1.51
CA CYS A 252 8.11 14.06 2.67
C CYS A 252 8.35 15.54 2.36
N VAL A 253 9.01 15.82 1.24
CA VAL A 253 9.33 17.19 0.80
C VAL A 253 8.06 17.99 0.49
N ALA A 254 7.07 17.39 -0.15
CA ALA A 254 5.79 18.08 -0.42
C ALA A 254 5.07 18.45 0.89
N CYS A 255 5.01 17.52 1.85
CA CYS A 255 4.41 17.77 3.15
C CYS A 255 5.18 18.86 3.92
N HIS A 256 6.51 18.80 3.94
CA HIS A 256 7.36 19.80 4.58
C HIS A 256 7.16 21.19 3.95
N ARG A 257 7.12 21.31 2.62
CA ARG A 257 6.86 22.59 1.93
C ARG A 257 5.50 23.18 2.27
N ALA A 258 4.46 22.34 2.33
CA ALA A 258 3.11 22.78 2.66
C ALA A 258 2.98 23.29 4.11
N ASN A 259 3.94 22.93 4.97
CA ASN A 259 3.95 23.21 6.40
C ASN A 259 5.19 24.04 6.82
N GLU A 260 5.86 24.67 5.85
CA GLU A 260 7.04 25.52 6.09
C GLU A 260 8.18 24.86 6.90
N ALA A 261 8.28 23.52 6.84
CA ALA A 261 9.34 22.75 7.47
C ALA A 261 10.58 22.63 6.57
N SER A 262 11.74 22.35 7.18
CA SER A 262 13.01 22.21 6.45
C SER A 262 12.95 21.09 5.41
N VAL A 263 13.40 21.38 4.20
CA VAL A 263 13.56 20.42 3.09
C VAL A 263 15.03 20.19 2.74
N GLY A 264 15.95 20.65 3.61
CA GLY A 264 17.38 20.44 3.45
C GLY A 264 17.73 18.95 3.51
N CYS A 265 18.73 18.53 2.74
CA CYS A 265 19.11 17.12 2.65
C CYS A 265 19.48 16.56 4.03
N GLU A 266 20.20 17.33 4.84
CA GLU A 266 20.64 17.02 6.20
C GLU A 266 19.49 16.86 7.21
N THR A 267 18.29 17.33 6.86
CA THR A 267 17.10 17.15 7.70
C THR A 267 16.63 15.69 7.69
N CYS A 268 16.81 14.99 6.56
CA CYS A 268 16.34 13.62 6.36
C CYS A 268 17.48 12.61 6.18
N HIS A 269 18.67 13.06 5.81
CA HIS A 269 19.79 12.20 5.46
C HIS A 269 20.98 12.43 6.39
N HIS A 270 21.72 11.34 6.61
CA HIS A 270 23.02 11.35 7.28
C HIS A 270 24.14 11.79 6.33
#